data_AF-A0A1S9AMX9-F1
#
_entry.id   AF-A0A1S9AMX9-F1
#
_cell.length_a   1.000
_cell.length_b   1.000
_cell.length_c   1.000
_cell.angle_alpha   90.00
_cell.angle_beta   90.00
_cell.angle_gamma   90.00
#
_symmetry.space_group_name_H-M   'P 1'
#
loop_
_entity.id
_entity.type
_entity.pdbx_description
1 polymer ?
#
loop_
_entity_poly.entity_id
_entity_poly.type
_entity_poly.pdbx_seq_one_letter_code
_entity_poly.pdbx_strand_id
1 'polypeptide(L)'
;MIAEYPPTLLAEVKEKTKDRQLTGFTPGQGPLNPDLMLVGEAPGRHEEKINIPFSGASGQELMKLIESIGYSRSTVYITSVVRQRPYSIKKAIDKKTGEVIEKRPNRTPTKKEVLAFAPLFDWELAQVKPKIIVTLGNTALQRLLGSQANIGKLHGQLLHEKIQRTNDAHDGYELTTDKHWIMPMYHPAAVLYARRLEPTIKADWQQLGQDIKKMKK
;
A
#
# COMPACT_ATOMS: atom_id res chain seq x y z
N MET A 1 10.11 -13.62 2.86
CA MET A 1 9.38 -14.40 1.83
C MET A 1 8.86 -13.43 0.77
N ILE A 2 8.80 -13.83 -0.49
CA ILE A 2 8.08 -13.11 -1.55
C ILE A 2 6.73 -13.83 -1.71
N ALA A 3 5.63 -13.10 -1.80
CA ALA A 3 4.32 -13.73 -2.01
C ALA A 3 4.23 -14.39 -3.40
N GLU A 4 3.75 -15.62 -3.40
CA GLU A 4 3.40 -16.38 -4.59
C GLU A 4 1.87 -16.42 -4.71
N TYR A 5 1.32 -15.86 -5.78
CA TYR A 5 -0.13 -15.70 -5.92
C TYR A 5 -0.74 -16.84 -6.75
N PRO A 6 -2.01 -17.22 -6.50
CA PRO A 6 -2.73 -18.17 -7.33
C PRO A 6 -2.73 -17.73 -8.81
N PRO A 7 -2.39 -18.62 -9.76
CA PRO A 7 -2.38 -18.28 -11.19
C PRO A 7 -3.73 -17.76 -11.69
N THR A 8 -4.84 -18.24 -11.11
CA THR A 8 -6.20 -17.81 -11.42
C THR A 8 -6.42 -16.33 -11.09
N LEU A 9 -5.99 -15.87 -9.91
CA LEU A 9 -6.10 -14.47 -9.50
C LEU A 9 -5.18 -13.57 -10.32
N LEU A 10 -3.98 -14.04 -10.68
CA LEU A 10 -3.08 -13.31 -11.57
C LEU A 10 -3.68 -13.14 -12.98
N ALA A 11 -4.30 -14.19 -13.52
CA ALA A 11 -4.98 -14.14 -14.81
C ALA A 11 -6.18 -13.18 -14.78
N GLU A 12 -6.98 -13.22 -13.71
CA GLU A 12 -8.11 -12.32 -13.53
C GLU A 12 -7.68 -10.85 -13.47
N VAL A 13 -6.65 -10.54 -12.68
CA VAL A 13 -6.06 -9.20 -12.62
C VAL A 13 -5.62 -8.75 -14.01
N LYS A 14 -4.87 -9.60 -14.72
CA LYS A 14 -4.37 -9.31 -16.07
C LYS A 14 -5.50 -8.98 -17.03
N GLU A 15 -6.61 -9.72 -16.97
CA GLU A 15 -7.78 -9.47 -17.82
C GLU A 15 -8.48 -8.15 -17.44
N LYS A 16 -8.72 -7.90 -16.15
CA LYS A 16 -9.36 -6.67 -15.66
C LYS A 16 -8.52 -5.40 -15.87
N THR A 17 -7.22 -5.55 -16.13
CA THR A 17 -6.28 -4.43 -16.33
C THR A 17 -5.70 -4.31 -17.73
N LYS A 18 -6.05 -5.19 -18.67
CA LYS A 18 -5.44 -5.26 -20.01
C LYS A 18 -5.41 -3.92 -20.78
N ASP A 19 -6.47 -3.12 -20.66
CA ASP A 19 -6.63 -1.84 -21.37
C ASP A 19 -6.23 -0.63 -20.52
N ARG A 20 -5.48 -0.85 -19.42
CA ARG A 20 -5.11 0.20 -18.47
C ARG A 20 -3.63 0.55 -18.55
N GLN A 21 -3.32 1.80 -18.22
CA GLN A 21 -1.94 2.29 -18.11
C GLN A 21 -1.31 1.82 -16.78
N LEU A 22 -1.06 0.51 -16.72
CA LEU A 22 -0.41 -0.23 -15.64
C LEU A 22 0.78 -1.00 -16.21
N THR A 23 1.85 -1.15 -15.43
CA THR A 23 3.09 -1.82 -15.88
C THR A 23 3.83 -2.48 -14.72
N GLY A 24 4.64 -3.49 -15.04
CA GLY A 24 5.36 -4.32 -14.08
C GLY A 24 4.43 -5.13 -13.18
N PHE A 25 5.01 -5.77 -12.18
CA PHE A 25 4.29 -6.39 -11.06
C PHE A 25 5.24 -6.51 -9.87
N THR A 26 4.95 -5.79 -8.78
CA THR A 26 5.73 -5.80 -7.55
C THR A 26 4.98 -6.60 -6.49
N PRO A 27 5.43 -7.82 -6.15
CA PRO A 27 4.78 -8.66 -5.15
C PRO A 27 4.99 -8.11 -3.72
N GLY A 28 4.10 -8.51 -2.81
CA GLY A 28 4.27 -8.33 -1.38
C GLY A 28 5.44 -9.16 -0.84
N GLN A 29 6.10 -8.65 0.21
CA GLN A 29 7.29 -9.28 0.78
C GLN A 29 7.32 -9.13 2.31
N GLY A 30 7.74 -10.19 3.00
CA GLY A 30 7.91 -10.22 4.46
C GLY A 30 7.75 -11.61 5.04
N PRO A 31 7.64 -11.76 6.37
CA PRO A 31 7.26 -13.02 7.02
C PRO A 31 5.73 -13.20 7.05
N LEU A 32 5.27 -14.45 7.23
CA LEU A 32 3.88 -14.73 7.58
C LEU A 32 3.65 -14.50 9.08
N ASN A 33 2.41 -14.21 9.46
CA ASN A 33 1.99 -13.84 10.81
C ASN A 33 2.82 -12.69 11.43
N PRO A 34 3.13 -11.61 10.69
CA PRO A 34 3.90 -10.50 11.24
C PRO A 34 3.07 -9.74 12.29
N ASP A 35 3.75 -9.02 13.19
CA ASP A 35 3.04 -8.03 14.00
C ASP A 35 2.43 -6.94 13.10
N LEU A 36 3.15 -6.52 12.06
CA LEU A 36 2.77 -5.42 11.17
C LEU A 36 2.75 -5.84 9.69
N MET A 37 1.66 -5.50 9.01
CA MET A 37 1.57 -5.49 7.54
C MET A 37 1.39 -4.04 7.06
N LEU A 38 2.39 -3.52 6.35
CA LEU A 38 2.41 -2.19 5.77
C LEU A 38 1.79 -2.24 4.37
N VAL A 39 0.75 -1.45 4.13
CA VAL A 39 -0.01 -1.46 2.88
C VAL A 39 0.04 -0.09 2.23
N GLY A 40 0.75 -0.01 1.10
CA GLY A 40 0.83 1.18 0.26
C GLY A 40 -0.26 1.27 -0.83
N GLU A 41 -0.12 2.29 -1.66
CA GLU A 41 -1.01 2.53 -2.80
C GLU A 41 -0.68 1.63 -4.00
N ALA A 42 0.50 1.83 -4.58
CA ALA A 42 0.99 1.11 -5.75
C ALA A 42 2.52 1.27 -5.87
N PRO A 43 3.22 0.39 -6.61
CA PRO A 43 4.65 0.57 -6.85
C PRO A 43 4.94 1.80 -7.71
N GLY A 44 6.09 2.44 -7.46
CA GLY A 44 6.65 3.50 -8.29
C GLY A 44 7.61 2.95 -9.35
N ARG A 45 8.30 3.87 -10.04
CA ARG A 45 9.24 3.53 -11.12
C ARG A 45 10.45 2.73 -10.64
N HIS A 46 10.89 2.97 -9.41
CA HIS A 46 12.05 2.26 -8.86
C HIS A 46 11.64 0.85 -8.43
N GLU A 47 10.52 0.75 -7.74
CA GLU A 47 9.91 -0.51 -7.30
C GLU A 47 9.58 -1.43 -8.50
N GLU A 48 9.06 -0.87 -9.60
CA GLU A 48 8.80 -1.60 -10.85
C GLU A 48 10.05 -2.29 -11.40
N LYS A 49 11.23 -1.65 -11.29
CA LYS A 49 12.47 -2.18 -11.86
C LYS A 49 13.09 -3.29 -11.01
N ILE A 50 13.00 -3.14 -9.69
CA ILE A 50 13.70 -4.05 -8.78
C ILE A 50 12.77 -5.05 -8.09
N ASN A 51 11.45 -4.92 -8.28
CA ASN A 51 10.41 -5.77 -7.70
C ASN A 51 10.43 -5.87 -6.18
N ILE A 52 10.85 -4.81 -5.51
CA ILE A 52 10.88 -4.70 -4.04
C ILE A 52 9.96 -3.53 -3.63
N PRO A 53 8.89 -3.77 -2.87
CA PRO A 53 7.96 -2.73 -2.46
C PRO A 53 8.63 -1.75 -1.50
N PHE A 54 8.33 -0.45 -1.66
CA PHE A 54 8.95 0.63 -0.87
C PHE A 54 10.49 0.56 -0.90
N SER A 55 11.06 0.56 -2.09
CA SER A 55 12.52 0.58 -2.29
C SER A 55 13.04 1.95 -2.75
N GLY A 56 12.18 2.84 -3.23
CA GLY A 56 12.55 4.21 -3.59
C GLY A 56 12.73 5.13 -2.38
N ALA A 57 12.83 6.44 -2.64
CA ALA A 57 13.04 7.45 -1.60
C ALA A 57 11.99 7.42 -0.47
N SER A 58 10.71 7.24 -0.80
CA SER A 58 9.65 7.11 0.21
C SER A 58 9.79 5.83 1.04
N GLY A 59 10.38 4.78 0.46
CA GLY A 59 10.67 3.53 1.15
C GLY A 59 11.80 3.65 2.14
N GLN A 60 12.86 4.38 1.80
CA GLN A 60 13.96 4.68 2.73
C GLN A 60 13.46 5.42 3.98
N GLU A 61 12.53 6.36 3.80
CA GLU A 61 11.93 7.06 4.94
C GLU A 61 11.02 6.14 5.76
N LEU A 62 10.24 5.26 5.10
CA LEU A 62 9.46 4.25 5.79
C LEU A 62 10.33 3.33 6.67
N MET A 63 11.52 2.93 6.18
CA MET A 63 12.43 2.06 6.93
C MET A 63 12.88 2.74 8.23
N LYS A 64 13.26 4.02 8.19
CA LYS A 64 13.63 4.77 9.39
C LYS A 64 12.48 4.86 10.41
N LEU A 65 11.25 5.04 9.92
CA LEU A 65 10.07 5.15 10.77
C LEU A 65 9.77 3.83 11.50
N ILE A 66 9.84 2.68 10.81
CA ILE A 66 9.65 1.37 11.46
C ILE A 66 10.82 1.02 12.38
N GLU A 67 12.05 1.38 12.03
CA GLU A 67 13.22 1.20 12.89
C GLU A 67 13.08 1.97 14.21
N SER A 68 12.49 3.16 14.18
CA SER A 68 12.24 3.99 15.38
C SER A 68 11.31 3.34 16.40
N ILE A 69 10.58 2.30 16.02
CA ILE A 69 9.70 1.51 16.90
C ILE A 69 10.14 0.04 17.04
N GLY A 70 11.39 -0.26 16.67
CA GLY A 70 11.99 -1.59 16.88
C GLY A 70 11.64 -2.63 15.82
N TYR A 71 11.14 -2.20 14.66
CA TYR A 71 10.88 -3.07 13.51
C TYR A 71 11.92 -2.88 12.42
N SER A 72 12.03 -3.85 11.52
CA SER A 72 12.88 -3.78 10.34
C SER A 72 12.14 -4.39 9.16
N ARG A 73 12.69 -4.23 7.95
CA ARG A 73 12.09 -4.83 6.76
C ARG A 73 11.88 -6.35 6.88
N SER A 74 12.74 -7.06 7.61
CA SER A 74 12.64 -8.51 7.78
C SER A 74 11.59 -8.94 8.81
N THR A 75 11.12 -8.03 9.68
CA THR A 75 10.14 -8.32 10.73
C THR A 75 8.72 -7.86 10.40
N VAL A 76 8.55 -7.12 9.30
CA VAL A 76 7.25 -6.64 8.82
C VAL A 76 6.94 -7.22 7.44
N TYR A 77 5.65 -7.26 7.10
CA TYR A 77 5.22 -7.55 5.74
C TYR A 77 4.87 -6.25 5.01
N ILE A 78 5.27 -6.11 3.75
CA ILE A 78 5.10 -4.89 2.96
C ILE A 78 4.46 -5.23 1.62
N THR A 79 3.34 -4.57 1.29
CA THR A 79 2.64 -4.71 0.02
C THR A 79 1.96 -3.40 -0.37
N SER A 80 1.18 -3.42 -1.45
CA SER A 80 0.33 -2.32 -1.92
C SER A 80 -1.02 -2.83 -2.37
N VAL A 81 -2.06 -2.00 -2.33
CA VAL A 81 -3.39 -2.40 -2.82
C VAL A 81 -3.42 -2.63 -4.33
N VAL A 82 -2.53 -2.00 -5.10
CA VAL A 82 -2.29 -2.28 -6.52
C VAL A 82 -0.83 -2.73 -6.71
N ARG A 83 -0.60 -3.83 -7.44
CA ARG A 83 0.76 -4.43 -7.58
C ARG A 83 1.45 -4.01 -8.87
N GLN A 84 0.78 -3.26 -9.72
CA GLN A 84 1.34 -2.70 -10.94
C GLN A 84 1.48 -1.20 -10.81
N ARG A 85 2.48 -0.63 -11.46
CA ARG A 85 2.74 0.80 -11.41
C ARG A 85 1.73 1.53 -12.31
N PRO A 86 0.88 2.41 -11.77
CA PRO A 86 0.01 3.25 -12.57
C PRO A 86 0.80 4.44 -13.10
N TYR A 87 0.69 4.68 -14.40
CA TYR A 87 1.33 5.81 -15.06
C TYR A 87 0.35 6.59 -15.92
N SER A 88 0.71 7.83 -16.23
CA SER A 88 0.08 8.63 -17.30
C SER A 88 1.03 8.77 -18.47
N ILE A 89 0.52 8.97 -19.68
CA ILE A 89 1.33 9.31 -20.85
C ILE A 89 1.32 10.83 -21.02
N LYS A 90 2.50 11.47 -20.98
CA LYS A 90 2.67 12.90 -21.23
C LYS A 90 3.72 13.13 -22.29
N LYS A 91 3.41 13.93 -23.32
CA LYS A 91 4.40 14.41 -24.28
C LYS A 91 5.13 15.62 -23.68
N ALA A 92 6.45 15.67 -23.82
CA ALA A 92 7.27 16.80 -23.40
C ALA A 92 8.34 17.05 -24.47
N ILE A 93 8.80 18.28 -24.60
CA ILE A 93 9.92 18.61 -25.48
C ILE A 93 11.22 18.39 -24.69
N ASP A 94 12.14 17.61 -25.25
CA ASP A 94 13.50 17.52 -24.74
C ASP A 94 14.19 18.86 -24.96
N LYS A 95 14.63 19.50 -23.87
CA LYS A 95 15.22 20.84 -23.92
C LYS A 95 16.59 20.88 -24.63
N LYS A 96 17.25 19.73 -24.80
CA LYS A 96 18.56 19.61 -25.45
C LYS A 96 18.43 19.27 -26.93
N THR A 97 17.53 18.35 -27.28
CA THR A 97 17.39 17.88 -28.67
C THR A 97 16.24 18.56 -29.43
N GLY A 98 15.31 19.21 -28.73
CA GLY A 98 14.10 19.78 -29.33
C GLY A 98 13.03 18.74 -29.70
N GLU A 99 13.30 17.45 -29.47
CA GLU A 99 12.42 16.36 -29.86
C GLU A 99 11.26 16.17 -28.88
N VAL A 100 10.14 15.65 -29.39
CA VAL A 100 9.01 15.25 -28.55
C VAL A 100 9.31 13.90 -27.91
N ILE A 101 9.53 13.91 -26.60
CA ILE A 101 9.72 12.72 -25.77
C ILE A 101 8.44 12.34 -25.02
N GLU A 102 8.23 11.04 -24.86
CA GLU A 102 7.17 10.50 -24.01
C GLU A 102 7.66 10.34 -22.56
N LYS A 103 6.95 10.97 -21.62
CA LYS A 103 7.14 10.79 -20.18
C LYS A 103 6.00 9.97 -19.60
N ARG A 104 6.37 9.04 -18.73
CA ARG A 104 5.45 8.17 -17.98
C ARG A 104 5.52 8.46 -16.47
N PRO A 105 5.03 9.61 -15.97
CA PRO A 105 4.98 9.87 -14.53
C PRO A 105 4.02 8.93 -13.81
N ASN A 106 4.26 8.69 -12.52
CA ASN A 106 3.34 7.95 -11.66
C ASN A 106 2.01 8.71 -11.51
N ARG A 107 0.93 7.97 -11.33
CA ARG A 107 -0.38 8.51 -10.92
C ARG A 107 -0.99 7.64 -9.83
N THR A 108 -2.01 8.18 -9.17
CA THR A 108 -2.85 7.39 -8.26
C THR A 108 -3.67 6.36 -9.05
N PRO A 109 -3.79 5.10 -8.57
CA PRO A 109 -4.66 4.12 -9.18
C PRO A 109 -6.13 4.54 -9.02
N THR A 110 -6.92 4.23 -10.04
CA THR A 110 -8.36 4.48 -10.03
C THR A 110 -9.07 3.48 -9.12
N LYS A 111 -10.29 3.79 -8.66
CA LYS A 111 -11.12 2.85 -7.88
C LYS A 111 -11.33 1.51 -8.59
N LYS A 112 -11.46 1.52 -9.93
CA LYS A 112 -11.60 0.29 -10.72
C LYS A 112 -10.31 -0.52 -10.78
N GLU A 113 -9.13 0.13 -10.74
CA GLU A 113 -7.85 -0.57 -10.63
C GLU A 113 -7.69 -1.18 -9.24
N VAL A 114 -7.99 -0.43 -8.19
CA VAL A 114 -7.99 -0.96 -6.83
C VAL A 114 -8.93 -2.18 -6.71
N LEU A 115 -10.12 -2.11 -7.31
CA LEU A 115 -11.06 -3.23 -7.36
C LEU A 115 -10.52 -4.43 -8.17
N ALA A 116 -9.82 -4.20 -9.27
CA ALA A 116 -9.23 -5.28 -10.06
C ALA A 116 -8.19 -6.09 -9.27
N PHE A 117 -7.43 -5.45 -8.37
CA PHE A 117 -6.46 -6.11 -7.49
C PHE A 117 -7.04 -6.58 -6.16
N ALA A 118 -8.32 -6.28 -5.90
CA ALA A 118 -8.91 -6.52 -4.61
C ALA A 118 -8.99 -8.01 -4.22
N PRO A 119 -9.35 -8.96 -5.11
CA PRO A 119 -9.35 -10.39 -4.76
C PRO A 119 -7.94 -10.90 -4.42
N LEU A 120 -6.93 -10.47 -5.18
CA LEU A 120 -5.53 -10.79 -4.93
C LEU A 120 -5.05 -10.21 -3.58
N PHE A 121 -5.53 -9.02 -3.21
CA PHE A 121 -5.24 -8.43 -1.89
C PHE A 121 -5.89 -9.18 -0.74
N ASP A 122 -7.17 -9.54 -0.87
CA ASP A 122 -7.87 -10.26 0.19
C ASP A 122 -7.27 -11.64 0.40
N TRP A 123 -6.91 -12.33 -0.70
CA TRP A 123 -6.18 -13.60 -0.63
C TRP A 123 -4.84 -13.43 0.09
N GLU A 124 -4.04 -12.42 -0.28
CA GLU A 124 -2.75 -12.14 0.35
C GLU A 124 -2.90 -11.86 1.86
N LEU A 125 -3.86 -11.00 2.23
CA LEU A 125 -4.14 -10.69 3.63
C LEU A 125 -4.54 -11.94 4.43
N ALA A 126 -5.36 -12.81 3.84
CA ALA A 126 -5.77 -14.07 4.46
C ALA A 126 -4.62 -15.09 4.64
N GLN A 127 -3.60 -15.05 3.78
CA GLN A 127 -2.39 -15.86 3.95
C GLN A 127 -1.43 -15.25 4.97
N VAL A 128 -1.23 -13.93 4.93
CA VAL A 128 -0.25 -13.23 5.76
C VAL A 128 -0.68 -13.16 7.22
N LYS A 129 -1.97 -12.98 7.51
CA LYS A 129 -2.54 -12.94 8.88
C LYS A 129 -1.77 -12.01 9.84
N PRO A 130 -1.63 -10.71 9.50
CA PRO A 130 -0.94 -9.77 10.38
C PRO A 130 -1.74 -9.46 11.64
N LYS A 131 -1.06 -9.09 12.74
CA LYS A 131 -1.76 -8.59 13.94
C LYS A 131 -2.36 -7.20 13.72
N ILE A 132 -1.61 -6.30 13.06
CA ILE A 132 -2.03 -4.93 12.75
C ILE A 132 -1.77 -4.63 11.27
N ILE A 133 -2.77 -4.06 10.59
CA ILE A 133 -2.66 -3.57 9.22
C ILE A 133 -2.36 -2.07 9.27
N VAL A 134 -1.20 -1.66 8.79
CA VAL A 134 -0.78 -0.26 8.72
C VAL A 134 -1.02 0.28 7.31
N THR A 135 -2.05 1.10 7.12
CA THR A 135 -2.35 1.67 5.80
C THR A 135 -1.61 2.97 5.59
N LEU A 136 -0.88 3.09 4.48
CA LEU A 136 -0.06 4.25 4.15
C LEU A 136 -0.77 5.13 3.11
N GLY A 137 -1.51 6.13 3.59
CA GLY A 137 -2.29 7.06 2.78
C GLY A 137 -3.73 6.64 2.48
N ASN A 138 -4.48 7.51 1.79
CA ASN A 138 -5.92 7.34 1.58
C ASN A 138 -6.27 6.11 0.74
N THR A 139 -5.50 5.77 -0.29
CA THR A 139 -5.87 4.66 -1.19
C THR A 139 -5.91 3.33 -0.44
N ALA A 140 -4.90 3.04 0.38
CA ALA A 140 -4.87 1.84 1.21
C ALA A 140 -5.96 1.87 2.30
N LEU A 141 -6.12 3.02 2.96
CA LEU A 141 -7.13 3.20 4.01
C LEU A 141 -8.56 2.97 3.48
N GLN A 142 -8.89 3.61 2.36
CA GLN A 142 -10.21 3.52 1.74
C GLN A 142 -10.49 2.15 1.12
N ARG A 143 -9.45 1.39 0.74
CA ARG A 143 -9.62 -0.01 0.34
C ARG A 143 -10.09 -0.88 1.52
N LEU A 144 -9.69 -0.56 2.74
CA LEU A 144 -10.11 -1.32 3.93
C LEU A 144 -11.39 -0.79 4.55
N LEU A 145 -11.54 0.53 4.68
CA LEU A 145 -12.61 1.15 5.46
C LEU A 145 -13.69 1.85 4.60
N GLY A 146 -13.59 1.75 3.28
CA GLY A 146 -14.51 2.39 2.34
C GLY A 146 -14.21 3.86 2.06
N SER A 147 -14.94 4.44 1.10
CA SER A 147 -14.61 5.74 0.51
C SER A 147 -14.77 6.94 1.43
N GLN A 148 -15.47 6.78 2.55
CA GLN A 148 -15.66 7.86 3.54
C GLN A 148 -14.46 8.00 4.49
N ALA A 149 -13.59 6.98 4.55
CA ALA A 149 -12.38 7.04 5.36
C ALA A 149 -11.42 8.12 4.85
N ASN A 150 -10.89 8.91 5.79
CA ASN A 150 -10.05 10.06 5.49
C ASN A 150 -8.82 10.05 6.38
N ILE A 151 -7.63 10.02 5.77
CA ILE A 151 -6.38 9.95 6.50
C ILE A 151 -6.15 11.17 7.40
N GLY A 152 -6.60 12.36 6.99
CA GLY A 152 -6.45 13.58 7.77
C GLY A 152 -7.25 13.58 9.08
N LYS A 153 -8.23 12.69 9.22
CA LYS A 153 -9.02 12.52 10.45
C LYS A 153 -8.63 11.30 11.27
N LEU A 154 -8.12 10.26 10.62
CA LEU A 154 -7.94 8.93 11.21
C LEU A 154 -6.47 8.55 11.46
N HIS A 155 -5.50 9.33 10.98
CA HIS A 155 -4.09 9.02 11.18
C HIS A 155 -3.74 8.91 12.67
N GLY A 156 -2.79 8.02 13.00
CA GLY A 156 -2.28 7.85 14.38
C GLY A 156 -3.26 7.22 15.36
N GLN A 157 -4.48 6.88 14.94
CA GLN A 157 -5.49 6.23 15.78
C GLN A 157 -5.50 4.72 15.51
N LEU A 158 -5.31 3.93 16.56
CA LEU A 158 -5.48 2.47 16.45
C LEU A 158 -6.97 2.14 16.41
N LEU A 159 -7.43 1.61 15.28
CA LEU A 159 -8.84 1.25 15.03
C LEU A 159 -9.03 -0.26 15.16
N HIS A 160 -10.23 -0.69 15.58
CA HIS A 160 -10.63 -2.10 15.63
C HIS A 160 -11.97 -2.32 14.93
N GLU A 161 -11.91 -2.50 13.62
CA GLU A 161 -13.07 -2.42 12.74
C GLU A 161 -13.15 -3.59 11.77
N LYS A 162 -14.36 -3.83 11.25
CA LYS A 162 -14.54 -4.71 10.08
C LYS A 162 -13.95 -4.03 8.86
N ILE A 163 -13.31 -4.80 7.99
CA ILE A 163 -12.71 -4.29 6.75
C ILE A 163 -13.51 -4.76 5.54
N GLN A 164 -13.32 -4.08 4.42
CA GLN A 164 -13.84 -4.51 3.13
C GLN A 164 -13.02 -5.69 2.60
N ARG A 165 -13.72 -6.72 2.16
CA ARG A 165 -13.22 -7.77 1.27
C ARG A 165 -14.04 -7.77 -0.02
N THR A 166 -13.54 -8.41 -1.06
CA THR A 166 -14.28 -8.63 -2.30
C THR A 166 -15.45 -9.57 -2.08
N ASN A 167 -16.57 -9.26 -2.74
CA ASN A 167 -17.71 -10.17 -2.83
C ASN A 167 -17.37 -11.35 -3.76
N ASP A 168 -18.16 -12.43 -3.72
CA ASP A 168 -17.90 -13.65 -4.51
C ASP A 168 -17.84 -13.41 -6.04
N ALA A 169 -18.51 -12.37 -6.53
CA ALA A 169 -18.49 -11.97 -7.95
C ALA A 169 -17.23 -11.16 -8.34
N HIS A 170 -16.39 -10.79 -7.38
CA HIS A 170 -15.19 -9.94 -7.56
C HIS A 170 -15.47 -8.60 -8.27
N ASP A 171 -16.67 -8.04 -8.12
CA ASP A 171 -17.11 -6.78 -8.74
C ASP A 171 -17.50 -5.68 -7.73
N GLY A 172 -17.42 -6.01 -6.44
CA GLY A 172 -17.75 -5.10 -5.35
C GLY A 172 -17.06 -5.49 -4.04
N TYR A 173 -17.51 -4.85 -2.96
CA TYR A 173 -16.98 -5.09 -1.62
C TYR A 173 -18.10 -5.43 -0.65
N GLU A 174 -17.78 -6.28 0.32
CA GLU A 174 -18.58 -6.58 1.50
C GLU A 174 -17.70 -6.49 2.76
N LEU A 175 -18.31 -6.42 3.94
CA LEU A 175 -17.56 -6.36 5.19
C LEU A 175 -17.17 -7.76 5.67
N THR A 176 -15.98 -7.88 6.24
CA THR A 176 -15.57 -9.08 6.98
C THR A 176 -16.48 -9.34 8.18
N THR A 177 -16.54 -10.59 8.61
CA THR A 177 -17.18 -10.98 9.88
C THR A 177 -16.38 -10.46 11.06
N ASP A 178 -15.07 -10.67 11.02
CA ASP A 178 -14.13 -10.35 12.09
C ASP A 178 -13.60 -8.93 11.97
N LYS A 179 -13.27 -8.37 13.13
CA LYS A 179 -12.61 -7.08 13.25
C LYS A 179 -11.10 -7.25 13.11
N HIS A 180 -10.46 -6.22 12.57
CA HIS A 180 -9.02 -6.15 12.35
C HIS A 180 -8.47 -4.90 13.02
N TRP A 181 -7.27 -4.99 13.57
CA TRP A 181 -6.55 -3.83 14.05
C TRP A 181 -5.93 -3.08 12.88
N ILE A 182 -6.24 -1.79 12.77
CA ILE A 182 -5.84 -0.95 11.64
C ILE A 182 -5.19 0.31 12.21
N MET A 183 -4.01 0.64 11.71
CA MET A 183 -3.31 1.88 12.05
C MET A 183 -3.15 2.73 10.78
N PRO A 184 -4.03 3.72 10.56
CA PRO A 184 -3.89 4.64 9.44
C PRO A 184 -2.68 5.55 9.65
N MET A 185 -1.85 5.66 8.62
CA MET A 185 -0.62 6.47 8.61
C MET A 185 -0.56 7.31 7.35
N TYR A 186 -0.02 8.53 7.44
CA TYR A 186 0.30 9.28 6.23
C TYR A 186 1.29 8.48 5.37
N HIS A 187 1.14 8.60 4.04
CA HIS A 187 2.12 7.98 3.15
C HIS A 187 3.49 8.63 3.37
N PRO A 188 4.60 7.88 3.46
CA PRO A 188 5.94 8.43 3.68
C PRO A 188 6.39 9.50 2.67
N ALA A 189 5.81 9.51 1.47
CA ALA A 189 6.08 10.51 0.45
C ALA A 189 5.53 11.89 0.82
N ALA A 190 4.56 11.98 1.74
CA ALA A 190 4.00 13.24 2.20
C ALA A 190 5.06 14.16 2.83
N VAL A 191 6.03 13.60 3.56
CA VAL A 191 7.15 14.37 4.15
C VAL A 191 8.03 15.02 3.07
N LEU A 192 8.20 14.34 1.92
CA LEU A 192 9.01 14.84 0.81
C LEU A 192 8.42 16.12 0.20
N TYR A 193 7.09 16.27 0.23
CA TYR A 193 6.39 17.43 -0.31
C TYR A 193 5.99 18.46 0.76
N ALA A 194 5.82 18.01 2.02
CA ALA A 194 5.35 18.84 3.12
C ALA A 194 6.11 18.50 4.41
N ARG A 195 7.34 19.01 4.53
CA ARG A 195 8.22 18.80 5.70
C ARG A 195 7.56 19.12 7.05
N ARG A 196 6.59 20.04 7.09
CA ARG A 196 5.82 20.38 8.30
C ARG A 196 5.07 19.19 8.92
N LEU A 197 4.79 18.13 8.14
CA LEU A 197 4.12 16.93 8.62
C LEU A 197 5.06 15.94 9.34
N GLU A 198 6.37 16.15 9.26
CA GLU A 198 7.36 15.23 9.84
C GLU A 198 7.16 15.00 11.36
N PRO A 199 6.91 16.03 12.20
CA PRO A 199 6.69 15.81 13.63
C PRO A 199 5.44 14.98 13.90
N THR A 200 4.34 15.24 13.18
CA THR A 200 3.09 14.49 13.28
C THR A 200 3.29 13.03 12.90
N ILE A 201 3.97 12.77 11.79
CA ILE A 201 4.25 11.40 11.33
C ILE A 201 5.09 10.66 12.36
N LYS A 202 6.17 11.27 12.85
CA LYS A 202 7.00 10.66 13.90
C LYS A 202 6.20 10.34 15.16
N ALA A 203 5.32 11.25 15.60
CA ALA A 203 4.45 11.02 16.75
C ALA A 203 3.49 9.84 16.52
N ASP A 204 2.85 9.75 15.34
CA ASP A 204 1.96 8.63 15.00
C ASP A 204 2.69 7.28 15.06
N TRP A 205 3.91 7.20 14.53
CA TRP A 205 4.72 5.98 14.60
C TRP A 205 5.07 5.62 16.05
N GLN A 206 5.50 6.59 16.86
CA GLN A 206 5.77 6.33 18.28
C GLN A 206 4.51 5.88 19.04
N GLN A 207 3.33 6.42 18.71
CA GLN A 207 2.05 5.97 19.25
C GLN A 207 1.79 4.49 18.91
N LEU A 208 1.97 4.09 17.64
CA LEU A 208 1.89 2.68 17.22
C LEU A 208 2.84 1.79 18.05
N GLY A 209 4.09 2.24 18.25
CA GLY A 209 5.06 1.52 19.09
C GLY A 209 4.59 1.31 20.53
N GLN A 210 3.89 2.28 21.11
CA GLN A 210 3.30 2.16 22.45
C GLN A 210 2.10 1.21 22.46
N ASP A 211 1.24 1.28 21.45
CA ASP A 211 0.04 0.44 21.39
C ASP A 211 0.40 -1.04 21.20
N ILE A 212 1.40 -1.35 20.38
CA ILE A 212 1.95 -2.71 20.25
C ILE A 212 2.45 -3.24 21.60
N LYS A 213 3.14 -2.41 22.40
CA LYS A 213 3.62 -2.80 23.73
C LYS A 213 2.46 -3.10 24.68
N LYS A 214 1.33 -2.38 24.56
CA LYS A 214 0.12 -2.64 25.36
C LYS A 214 -0.58 -3.94 24.93
N MET A 215 -0.64 -4.23 23.63
CA MET A 215 -1.26 -5.45 23.10
C MET A 215 -0.48 -6.74 23.42
N LYS A 216 0.81 -6.63 23.76
CA LYS A 216 1.67 -7.76 24.15
C LYS A 216 1.66 -8.06 25.66
N LYS A 217 1.05 -7.19 26.47
CA LYS A 217 0.84 -7.39 27.91
C LYS A 217 -0.50 -8.07 28.13
#